data_AF-A0A2H0RAZ8-F1
#
_entry.id   AF-A0A2H0RAZ8-F1
#
_cell.length_a   1.000
_cell.length_b   1.000
_cell.length_c   1.000
_cell.angle_alpha   90.00
_cell.angle_beta   90.00
_cell.angle_gamma   90.00
#
_symmetry.space_group_name_H-M   'P 1'
#
loop_
_entity.id
_entity.type
_entity.pdbx_description
1 polymer ?
#
loop_
_entity_poly.entity_id
_entity_poly.type
_entity_poly.pdbx_seq_one_letter_code
_entity_poly.pdbx_strand_id
1 'polypeptide(L)'
;MILSQNLRNGTTFIYQNEPWVVLKYSHIKMARSDAIIKVKIKNIKTNVIKEASYNSSEKFDEVVLENVNMQYLYKDGDNLIFMNPDTFEQSAYNLEVIGDQRASLLKEGEIYQLKFIESTLVDVLIPKTMSFVIKYTEPGFKGDTSGTTQKSAILENDIEIQVPLFINIGDTVNINTDTIMYKDRVSKA
;
A
#
# COMPACT_ATOMS: atom_id res chain seq x y z
N MET A 1 -1.38 -21.53 -12.69
CA MET A 1 -2.82 -21.75 -12.48
C MET A 1 -3.07 -21.89 -10.99
N ILE A 2 -4.02 -21.13 -10.46
CA ILE A 2 -4.39 -21.11 -9.05
C ILE A 2 -5.72 -21.85 -8.82
N LEU A 3 -5.80 -22.66 -7.76
CA LEU A 3 -7.04 -23.32 -7.36
C LEU A 3 -7.95 -22.35 -6.61
N SER A 4 -9.26 -22.51 -6.75
CA SER A 4 -10.28 -21.71 -6.05
C SER A 4 -10.06 -21.70 -4.53
N GLN A 5 -9.66 -22.84 -3.94
CA GLN A 5 -9.35 -22.96 -2.51
C GLN A 5 -8.15 -22.11 -2.06
N ASN A 6 -7.35 -21.57 -2.98
CA ASN A 6 -6.19 -20.71 -2.73
C ASN A 6 -6.48 -19.23 -3.00
N LEU A 7 -7.70 -18.86 -3.45
CA LEU A 7 -8.13 -17.48 -3.68
C LEU A 7 -8.34 -16.70 -2.38
N ARG A 8 -7.29 -16.52 -1.57
CA ARG A 8 -7.33 -15.72 -0.33
C ARG A 8 -7.61 -14.25 -0.64
N ASN A 9 -8.00 -13.47 0.37
CA ASN A 9 -8.16 -12.01 0.23
C ASN A 9 -6.87 -11.39 -0.32
N GLY A 10 -6.99 -10.50 -1.30
CA GLY A 10 -5.87 -9.87 -2.00
C GLY A 10 -5.31 -10.69 -3.17
N THR A 11 -5.72 -11.95 -3.36
CA THR A 11 -5.27 -12.76 -4.50
C THR A 11 -5.83 -12.19 -5.80
N THR A 12 -4.96 -12.00 -6.79
CA THR A 12 -5.32 -11.61 -8.15
C THR A 12 -5.28 -12.83 -9.09
N PHE A 13 -6.30 -12.94 -9.94
CA PHE A 13 -6.46 -14.06 -10.89
C PHE A 13 -7.20 -13.59 -12.14
N ILE A 14 -7.02 -14.32 -13.25
CA ILE A 14 -7.74 -14.07 -14.48
C ILE A 14 -9.06 -14.83 -14.47
N TYR A 15 -10.15 -14.13 -14.74
CA TYR A 15 -11.47 -14.70 -14.90
C TYR A 15 -12.18 -14.00 -16.06
N GLN A 16 -12.65 -14.80 -17.03
CA GLN A 16 -13.24 -14.30 -18.27
C GLN A 16 -12.31 -13.34 -19.04
N ASN A 17 -11.02 -13.68 -19.11
CA ASN A 17 -9.96 -12.89 -19.76
C ASN A 17 -9.74 -11.49 -19.17
N GLU A 18 -10.25 -11.23 -17.97
CA GLU A 18 -10.01 -9.98 -17.25
C GLU A 18 -9.37 -10.26 -15.90
N PRO A 19 -8.57 -9.32 -15.36
CA PRO A 19 -7.95 -9.48 -14.05
C PRO A 19 -8.92 -9.08 -12.93
N TRP A 20 -9.04 -9.97 -11.94
CA TRP A 20 -9.89 -9.80 -10.76
C TRP A 20 -9.07 -9.94 -9.49
N VAL A 21 -9.41 -9.16 -8.47
CA VAL A 21 -8.86 -9.29 -7.11
C VAL A 21 -9.92 -9.79 -6.14
N VAL A 22 -9.56 -10.71 -5.26
CA VAL A 22 -10.44 -11.21 -4.19
C VAL A 22 -10.52 -10.19 -3.06
N LEU A 23 -11.71 -9.63 -2.84
CA LEU A 23 -11.99 -8.76 -1.69
C LEU A 23 -12.34 -9.56 -0.43
N LYS A 24 -13.10 -10.65 -0.59
CA LYS A 24 -13.54 -11.50 0.53
C LYS A 24 -13.59 -12.96 0.11
N TYR A 25 -13.05 -13.82 0.95
CA TYR A 25 -13.02 -15.27 0.76
C TYR A 25 -13.76 -16.00 1.88
N SER A 26 -14.54 -17.01 1.52
CA SER A 26 -15.20 -17.92 2.46
C SER A 26 -15.13 -19.36 1.96
N HIS A 27 -14.65 -20.25 2.82
CA HIS A 27 -14.53 -21.69 2.54
C HIS A 27 -15.59 -22.44 3.33
N ILE A 28 -16.61 -22.93 2.64
CA ILE A 28 -17.71 -23.69 3.24
C ILE A 28 -17.42 -25.17 3.02
N LYS A 29 -17.00 -25.85 4.09
CA LYS A 29 -16.83 -27.30 4.11
C LYS A 29 -18.19 -27.98 4.21
N MET A 30 -18.49 -28.91 3.32
CA MET A 30 -19.71 -29.71 3.37
C MET A 30 -19.39 -31.14 3.84
N ALA A 31 -20.27 -31.74 4.64
CA ALA A 31 -20.02 -33.05 5.26
C ALA A 31 -20.03 -34.23 4.25
N ARG A 32 -20.66 -34.07 3.08
CA ARG A 32 -20.85 -35.12 2.07
C ARG A 32 -20.70 -34.64 0.62
N SER A 33 -20.21 -33.43 0.40
CA SER A 33 -20.04 -32.82 -0.93
C SER A 33 -18.71 -32.08 -0.99
N ASP A 34 -18.25 -31.79 -2.21
CA ASP A 34 -17.09 -30.93 -2.42
C ASP A 34 -17.32 -29.57 -1.76
N ALA A 35 -16.23 -29.02 -1.20
CA ALA A 35 -16.30 -27.76 -0.50
C ALA A 35 -16.56 -26.60 -1.47
N ILE A 36 -17.39 -25.66 -1.03
CA ILE A 36 -17.77 -24.50 -1.84
C ILE A 36 -16.95 -23.30 -1.39
N ILE A 37 -16.32 -22.65 -2.35
CA ILE A 37 -15.60 -21.39 -2.17
C ILE A 37 -16.52 -20.26 -2.60
N LYS A 38 -16.90 -19.38 -1.66
CA LYS A 38 -17.60 -18.14 -1.98
C LYS A 38 -16.61 -16.98 -1.94
N VAL A 39 -16.54 -16.22 -3.02
CA VAL A 39 -15.67 -15.05 -3.11
C VAL A 39 -16.45 -13.81 -3.54
N LYS A 40 -16.09 -12.67 -2.97
CA LYS A 40 -16.42 -11.35 -3.49
C LYS A 40 -15.19 -10.84 -4.20
N ILE A 41 -15.30 -10.58 -5.49
CA ILE A 41 -14.20 -10.22 -6.38
C ILE A 41 -14.46 -8.84 -7.00
N LYS A 42 -13.39 -8.10 -7.27
CA LYS A 42 -13.43 -6.79 -7.93
C LYS A 42 -12.60 -6.85 -9.20
N ASN A 43 -13.17 -6.41 -10.30
CA ASN A 43 -12.44 -6.25 -11.56
C ASN A 43 -11.46 -5.10 -11.42
N ILE A 44 -10.20 -5.33 -11.77
CA ILE A 44 -9.14 -4.34 -11.57
C ILE A 44 -9.24 -3.20 -12.59
N LYS A 45 -9.75 -3.48 -13.80
CA LYS A 45 -9.88 -2.49 -14.87
C LYS A 45 -11.17 -1.66 -14.74
N THR A 46 -12.29 -2.32 -14.47
CA THR A 46 -13.62 -1.67 -14.48
C THR A 46 -14.15 -1.31 -13.10
N ASN A 47 -13.46 -1.69 -12.02
CA ASN A 47 -13.91 -1.56 -10.63
C ASN A 47 -15.23 -2.29 -10.29
N VAL A 48 -15.79 -3.08 -11.22
CA VAL A 48 -17.03 -3.85 -11.00
C VAL A 48 -16.82 -4.92 -9.93
N ILE A 49 -17.76 -5.00 -8.99
CA ILE A 49 -17.74 -5.99 -7.92
C ILE A 49 -18.73 -7.11 -8.25
N LYS A 50 -18.30 -8.36 -8.10
CA LYS A 50 -19.10 -9.56 -8.32
C LYS A 50 -18.98 -10.50 -7.13
N GLU A 51 -20.06 -11.20 -6.81
CA GLU A 51 -20.04 -12.35 -5.90
C GLU A 51 -20.14 -13.63 -6.72
N ALA A 52 -19.26 -14.59 -6.45
CA ALA A 52 -19.17 -15.84 -7.17
C ALA A 52 -18.98 -17.02 -6.21
N SER A 53 -19.43 -18.20 -6.63
CA SER A 53 -19.26 -19.45 -5.89
C SER A 53 -18.64 -20.49 -6.81
N TYR A 54 -17.57 -21.13 -6.36
CA TYR A 54 -16.76 -22.06 -7.11
C TYR A 54 -16.59 -23.37 -6.33
N ASN A 55 -16.41 -24.48 -7.03
CA ASN A 55 -15.99 -25.73 -6.39
C ASN A 55 -14.52 -25.60 -5.98
N SER A 56 -14.10 -26.23 -4.87
CA SER A 56 -12.74 -26.13 -4.33
C SER A 56 -11.61 -26.57 -5.28
N SER A 57 -11.93 -27.36 -6.30
CA SER A 57 -11.02 -27.88 -7.32
C SER A 57 -10.95 -27.04 -8.60
N GLU A 58 -11.77 -26.00 -8.72
CA GLU A 58 -11.80 -25.13 -9.89
C GLU A 58 -10.47 -24.38 -10.04
N LYS A 59 -9.98 -24.28 -11.28
CA LYS A 59 -8.68 -23.67 -11.60
C LYS A 59 -8.90 -22.36 -12.34
N PHE A 60 -8.11 -21.38 -11.99
CA PHE A 60 -8.04 -20.07 -12.64
C PHE A 60 -6.62 -19.81 -13.12
N ASP A 61 -6.50 -18.95 -14.11
CA ASP A 61 -5.20 -18.49 -14.56
C ASP A 61 -4.65 -17.46 -13.58
N GLU A 62 -3.33 -17.50 -13.38
CA GLU A 62 -2.65 -16.52 -12.56
C GLU A 62 -2.46 -15.24 -13.35
N VAL A 63 -2.53 -14.11 -12.65
CA VAL A 63 -2.17 -12.84 -13.26
C VAL A 63 -0.66 -12.74 -13.33
N VAL A 64 -0.13 -12.38 -14.50
CA VAL A 64 1.25 -11.94 -14.64
C VAL A 64 1.34 -10.52 -14.13
N LEU A 65 2.06 -10.35 -13.01
CA LEU A 65 2.40 -9.04 -12.46
C LEU A 65 3.70 -8.58 -13.11
N GLU A 66 3.66 -7.41 -13.72
CA GLU A 66 4.86 -6.74 -14.23
C GLU A 66 5.31 -5.71 -13.21
N ASN A 67 6.57 -5.80 -12.81
CA ASN A 67 7.17 -4.85 -11.90
C ASN A 67 8.07 -3.90 -12.69
N VAL A 68 7.77 -2.61 -12.66
CA VAL A 68 8.55 -1.59 -13.36
C VAL A 68 9.06 -0.58 -12.34
N ASN A 69 10.36 -0.31 -12.35
CA ASN A 69 10.94 0.72 -11.50
C ASN A 69 10.71 2.08 -12.16
N MET A 70 10.04 2.99 -11.45
CA MET A 70 9.86 4.36 -11.91
C MET A 70 10.23 5.35 -10.81
N GLN A 71 10.79 6.47 -11.21
CA GLN A 71 11.09 7.60 -10.34
C GLN A 71 9.83 8.41 -10.09
N TYR A 72 9.45 8.61 -8.83
CA TYR A 72 8.36 9.52 -8.49
C TYR A 72 8.83 10.97 -8.67
N LEU A 73 8.04 11.77 -9.39
CA LEU A 73 8.36 13.18 -9.64
C LEU A 73 7.60 14.10 -8.68
N TYR A 74 6.27 14.13 -8.78
CA TYR A 74 5.40 14.98 -7.98
C TYR A 74 3.93 14.54 -8.11
N LYS A 75 3.06 15.10 -7.27
CA LYS A 75 1.61 14.96 -7.35
C LYS A 75 1.02 16.13 -8.14
N ASP A 76 0.17 15.84 -9.13
CA ASP A 76 -0.59 16.82 -9.91
C ASP A 76 -2.10 16.58 -9.76
N GLY A 77 -2.74 17.36 -8.89
CA GLY A 77 -4.14 17.16 -8.51
C GLY A 77 -4.37 15.74 -7.99
N ASP A 78 -5.15 14.95 -8.73
CA ASP A 78 -5.47 13.57 -8.38
C ASP A 78 -4.52 12.52 -9.01
N ASN A 79 -3.45 12.96 -9.67
CA ASN A 79 -2.49 12.09 -10.33
C ASN A 79 -1.12 12.14 -9.66
N LEU A 80 -0.44 11.02 -9.69
CA LEU A 80 0.96 10.84 -9.32
C LEU A 80 1.78 10.73 -10.59
N ILE A 81 2.75 11.62 -10.77
CA ILE A 81 3.60 11.64 -11.95
C ILE A 81 4.86 10.84 -11.66
N PHE A 82 5.13 9.86 -12.52
CA PHE A 82 6.33 9.04 -12.47
C PHE A 82 7.10 9.14 -13.78
N MET A 83 8.40 8.92 -13.72
CA MET A 83 9.29 8.88 -14.87
C MET A 83 10.01 7.55 -14.93
N ASN A 84 10.05 6.95 -16.12
CA ASN A 84 10.92 5.82 -16.37
C ASN A 84 12.39 6.31 -16.42
N PRO A 85 13.30 5.82 -15.56
CA PRO A 85 14.69 6.29 -15.53
C PRO A 85 15.50 5.90 -16.77
N ASP A 86 15.07 4.88 -17.53
CA ASP A 86 15.76 4.41 -18.73
C ASP A 86 15.29 5.13 -19.99
N THR A 87 13.99 5.41 -20.11
CA THR A 87 13.39 6.04 -21.31
C THR A 87 13.10 7.53 -21.14
N PHE A 88 13.14 8.05 -19.91
CA PHE A 88 12.72 9.41 -19.52
C PHE A 88 11.25 9.74 -19.85
N GLU A 89 10.45 8.72 -20.17
CA GLU A 89 9.03 8.88 -20.42
C GLU A 89 8.29 9.09 -19.10
N GLN A 90 7.42 10.10 -19.07
CA GLN A 90 6.59 10.40 -17.91
C GLN A 90 5.20 9.77 -18.08
N SER A 91 4.69 9.20 -17.00
CA SER A 91 3.36 8.61 -16.94
C SER A 91 2.62 9.13 -15.70
N ALA A 92 1.34 9.42 -15.87
CA ALA A 92 0.46 9.85 -14.80
C ALA A 92 -0.40 8.67 -14.35
N TYR A 93 -0.48 8.45 -13.04
CA TYR A 93 -1.32 7.42 -12.45
C TYR A 93 -2.24 8.00 -11.40
N ASN A 94 -3.49 7.55 -11.37
CA ASN A 94 -4.47 8.05 -10.41
C ASN A 94 -4.07 7.68 -8.97
N LEU A 95 -4.16 8.65 -8.05
CA LEU A 95 -3.79 8.48 -6.65
C LEU A 95 -4.66 7.42 -5.94
N GLU A 96 -5.92 7.23 -6.37
CA GLU A 96 -6.89 6.30 -5.77
C GLU A 96 -6.39 4.86 -5.78
N VAL A 97 -5.44 4.53 -6.68
CA VAL A 97 -4.82 3.20 -6.76
C VAL A 97 -4.12 2.83 -5.45
N ILE A 98 -3.48 3.80 -4.78
CA ILE A 98 -2.78 3.57 -3.52
C ILE A 98 -3.39 4.33 -2.33
N GLY A 99 -4.24 5.33 -2.58
CA GLY A 99 -4.89 6.17 -1.59
C GLY A 99 -4.01 7.30 -1.06
N ASP A 100 -4.64 8.37 -0.56
CA ASP A 100 -3.96 9.61 -0.16
C ASP A 100 -2.86 9.42 0.88
N GLN A 101 -3.11 8.60 1.91
CA GLN A 101 -2.14 8.38 2.98
C GLN A 101 -0.85 7.73 2.47
N ARG A 102 -0.96 6.74 1.58
CA ARG A 102 0.21 6.07 0.98
C ARG A 102 0.89 6.97 -0.05
N ALA A 103 0.11 7.72 -0.83
CA ALA A 103 0.65 8.72 -1.75
C ALA A 103 1.50 9.78 -1.02
N SER A 104 1.08 10.19 0.17
CA SER A 104 1.80 11.17 1.00
C SER A 104 3.15 10.65 1.53
N LEU A 105 3.40 9.33 1.46
CA LEU A 105 4.69 8.75 1.85
C LEU A 105 5.74 8.81 0.73
N LEU A 106 5.33 9.04 -0.52
CA LEU A 106 6.24 9.07 -1.65
C LEU A 106 7.13 10.31 -1.58
N LYS A 107 8.42 10.11 -1.85
CA LYS A 107 9.43 11.17 -1.87
C LYS A 107 9.84 11.49 -3.28
N GLU A 108 9.78 12.77 -3.62
CA GLU A 108 10.19 13.28 -4.93
C GLU A 108 11.63 12.87 -5.23
N GLY A 109 11.85 12.37 -6.44
CA GLY A 109 13.14 11.89 -6.91
C GLY A 109 13.50 10.46 -6.50
N GLU A 110 12.75 9.79 -5.62
CA GLU A 110 12.98 8.38 -5.28
C GLU A 110 12.39 7.41 -6.32
N ILE A 111 13.02 6.24 -6.44
CA ILE A 111 12.58 5.17 -7.34
C ILE A 111 11.72 4.18 -6.57
N TYR A 112 10.50 3.96 -7.06
CA TYR A 112 9.56 2.98 -6.54
C TYR A 112 9.30 1.89 -7.58
N GLN A 113 9.00 0.68 -7.10
CA GLN A 113 8.56 -0.40 -7.98
C GLN A 113 7.04 -0.35 -8.13
N LEU A 114 6.58 -0.06 -9.34
CA LEU A 114 5.18 -0.03 -9.71
C LEU A 114 4.76 -1.41 -10.19
N LYS A 115 3.59 -1.88 -9.74
CA LYS A 115 3.02 -3.16 -10.14
C LYS A 115 1.93 -2.95 -11.17
N PHE A 116 2.12 -3.55 -12.33
CA PHE A 116 1.19 -3.51 -13.44
C PHE A 116 0.52 -4.87 -13.66
N ILE A 117 -0.74 -4.80 -14.08
CA ILE A 117 -1.46 -5.92 -14.67
C ILE A 117 -1.93 -5.48 -16.06
N GLU A 118 -1.38 -6.08 -17.11
CA GLU A 118 -1.73 -5.78 -18.51
C GLU A 118 -1.78 -4.25 -18.77
N SER A 119 -0.70 -3.56 -18.37
CA SER A 119 -0.53 -2.09 -18.46
C SER A 119 -1.36 -1.23 -17.48
N THR A 120 -2.19 -1.81 -16.63
CA THR A 120 -2.91 -1.06 -15.57
C THR A 120 -2.10 -1.03 -14.30
N LEU A 121 -1.84 0.16 -13.73
CA LEU A 121 -1.20 0.27 -12.41
C LEU A 121 -2.14 -0.24 -11.32
N VAL A 122 -1.64 -1.10 -10.44
CA VAL A 122 -2.44 -1.74 -9.40
C VAL A 122 -1.91 -1.44 -8.00
N ASP A 123 -0.61 -1.23 -7.86
CA ASP A 123 0.03 -0.96 -6.58
C ASP A 123 1.38 -0.28 -6.80
N VAL A 124 1.80 0.50 -5.80
CA VAL A 124 3.16 1.05 -5.72
C VAL A 124 3.81 0.43 -4.50
N LEU A 125 4.92 -0.26 -4.71
CA LEU A 125 5.66 -0.92 -3.64
C LEU A 125 6.48 0.12 -2.86
N ILE A 126 5.90 0.56 -1.74
CA ILE A 126 6.54 1.48 -0.80
C ILE A 126 7.36 0.65 0.20
N PRO A 127 8.61 1.04 0.53
CA PRO A 127 9.40 0.38 1.55
C PRO A 127 8.69 0.36 2.90
N LYS A 128 8.75 -0.77 3.62
CA LYS A 128 8.10 -0.92 4.95
C LYS A 128 8.58 0.08 6.02
N THR A 129 9.75 0.68 5.79
CA THR A 129 10.32 1.69 6.68
C THR A 129 10.84 2.82 5.82
N MET A 130 10.39 4.03 6.12
CA MET A 130 10.83 5.25 5.47
C MET A 130 11.20 6.28 6.53
N SER A 131 12.18 7.13 6.22
CA SER A 131 12.65 8.17 7.12
C SER A 131 12.01 9.52 6.75
N PHE A 132 11.55 10.29 7.72
CA PHE A 132 11.01 11.65 7.48
C PHE A 132 11.55 12.62 8.53
N VAL A 133 11.67 13.88 8.15
CA VAL A 133 12.06 14.97 9.05
C VAL A 133 10.83 15.45 9.84
N ILE A 134 11.02 15.74 11.13
CA ILE A 134 9.99 16.35 11.98
C ILE A 134 9.86 17.83 11.63
N LYS A 135 8.74 18.20 11.01
CA LYS A 135 8.36 19.57 10.68
C LYS A 135 7.96 20.37 11.91
N TYR A 136 7.17 19.75 12.80
CA TYR A 136 6.70 20.39 14.02
C TYR A 136 6.42 19.36 15.12
N THR A 137 6.67 19.70 16.38
CA THR A 137 6.26 18.90 17.55
C THR A 137 6.21 19.79 18.78
N GLU A 138 5.37 19.45 19.76
CA GLU A 138 5.27 20.20 21.01
C GLU A 138 6.55 20.07 21.87
N PRO A 139 6.90 21.08 22.68
CA PRO A 139 7.99 20.98 23.64
C PRO A 139 7.72 19.87 24.66
N GLY A 140 8.63 18.91 24.80
CA GLY A 140 8.50 17.85 25.80
C GLY A 140 8.77 18.39 27.20
N PHE A 141 7.75 18.48 28.06
CA PHE A 141 7.93 18.85 29.47
C PHE A 141 8.34 17.62 30.30
N LYS A 142 9.50 17.70 30.93
CA LYS A 142 10.08 16.64 31.80
C LYS A 142 9.29 16.36 33.10
N GLY A 143 8.15 16.99 33.33
CA GLY A 143 7.35 16.83 34.55
C GLY A 143 6.45 15.58 34.58
N ASP A 144 6.16 14.98 33.42
CA ASP A 144 5.32 13.77 33.31
C ASP A 144 6.15 12.49 33.49
N THR A 145 6.53 12.21 34.73
CA THR A 145 7.40 11.07 35.10
C THR A 145 6.67 9.73 35.30
N SER A 146 5.51 9.53 34.69
CA SER A 146 4.70 8.32 34.88
C SER A 146 4.17 7.76 33.55
N GLY A 147 5.06 7.14 32.75
CA GLY A 147 4.69 6.34 31.59
C GLY A 147 5.58 6.56 30.36
N THR A 148 5.41 5.71 29.34
CA THR A 148 5.93 5.92 27.98
C THR A 148 5.17 7.06 27.32
N THR A 149 5.33 8.28 27.84
CA THR A 149 4.62 9.46 27.34
C THR A 149 5.08 9.74 25.91
N GLN A 150 4.12 9.73 25.00
CA GLN A 150 4.31 10.13 23.60
C GLN A 150 3.69 11.52 23.41
N LYS A 151 4.20 12.26 22.44
CA LYS A 151 3.66 13.53 21.99
C LYS A 151 3.37 13.48 20.50
N SER A 152 2.46 14.33 20.06
CA SER A 152 2.20 14.49 18.63
C SER A 152 3.37 15.20 17.93
N ALA A 153 3.68 14.73 16.72
CA ALA A 153 4.61 15.37 15.80
C ALA A 153 4.08 15.31 14.38
N ILE A 154 4.32 16.38 13.63
CA ILE A 154 3.98 16.51 12.21
C ILE A 154 5.27 16.31 11.41
N LEU A 155 5.24 15.40 10.45
CA LEU A 155 6.32 15.12 9.52
C LEU A 155 6.37 16.14 8.36
N GLU A 156 7.46 16.12 7.59
CA GLU A 156 7.63 17.00 6.41
C GLU A 156 6.53 16.84 5.35
N ASN A 157 5.89 15.68 5.30
CA ASN A 157 4.76 15.36 4.43
C ASN A 157 3.38 15.58 5.09
N ASP A 158 3.32 16.37 6.17
CA ASP A 158 2.11 16.72 6.91
C ASP A 158 1.37 15.55 7.58
N ILE A 159 1.98 14.36 7.63
CA ILE A 159 1.46 13.23 8.41
C ILE A 159 1.72 13.45 9.90
N GLU A 160 0.67 13.33 10.71
CA GLU A 160 0.75 13.36 12.16
C GLU A 160 1.06 11.96 12.73
N ILE A 161 2.08 11.88 13.58
CA ILE A 161 2.51 10.65 14.24
C ILE A 161 2.74 10.88 15.74
N GLN A 162 2.67 9.81 16.52
CA GLN A 162 3.05 9.83 17.93
C GLN A 162 4.52 9.48 18.08
N VAL A 163 5.28 10.36 18.74
CA VAL A 163 6.72 10.23 18.95
C VAL A 163 7.11 10.36 20.42
N PRO A 164 8.25 9.80 20.86
CA PRO A 164 8.75 10.01 22.21
C PRO A 164 9.03 11.50 22.53
N LEU A 165 8.92 11.89 23.81
CA LEU A 165 9.13 13.27 24.27
C LEU A 165 10.47 13.89 23.87
N PHE A 166 11.52 13.07 23.67
CA PHE A 166 12.87 13.52 23.35
C PHE A 166 13.08 13.91 21.88
N ILE A 167 12.12 13.63 21.00
CA ILE A 167 12.16 14.02 19.58
C ILE A 167 11.95 15.51 19.44
N ASN A 168 12.77 16.18 18.64
CA ASN A 168 12.66 17.62 18.42
C ASN A 168 12.39 17.93 16.95
N ILE A 169 12.01 19.18 16.68
CA ILE A 169 11.89 19.72 15.33
C ILE A 169 13.24 19.57 14.62
N GLY A 170 13.23 19.07 13.38
CA GLY A 170 14.43 18.79 12.59
C GLY A 170 15.02 17.39 12.78
N ASP A 171 14.63 16.62 13.81
CA ASP A 171 15.08 15.23 13.94
C ASP A 171 14.55 14.39 12.76
N THR A 172 15.35 13.44 12.28
CA THR A 172 14.93 12.48 11.27
C THR A 172 14.49 11.18 11.94
N VAL A 173 13.26 10.75 11.69
CA VAL A 173 12.67 9.55 12.30
C VAL A 173 12.28 8.53 11.25
N ASN A 174 12.45 7.25 11.57
CA ASN A 174 11.90 6.15 10.78
C ASN A 174 10.46 5.87 11.22
N ILE A 175 9.58 5.66 10.25
CA ILE A 175 8.21 5.22 10.48
C ILE A 175 7.95 3.89 9.79
N ASN A 176 7.02 3.12 10.35
CA ASN A 176 6.40 2.00 9.64
C ASN A 176 5.33 2.54 8.70
N THR A 177 5.44 2.24 7.40
CA THR A 177 4.53 2.76 6.36
C THR A 177 3.16 2.11 6.34
N ASP A 178 3.04 0.88 6.88
CA ASP A 178 1.77 0.16 6.95
C ASP A 178 0.91 0.67 8.12
N THR A 179 1.54 1.04 9.24
CA THR A 179 0.85 1.45 10.47
C THR A 179 0.99 2.93 10.81
N ILE A 180 1.82 3.69 10.09
CA ILE A 180 2.13 5.10 10.35
C ILE A 180 2.63 5.33 11.79
N MET A 181 3.41 4.38 12.31
CA MET A 181 3.94 4.44 13.68
C MET A 181 5.44 4.76 13.67
N TYR A 182 5.87 5.58 14.64
CA TYR A 182 7.28 5.79 14.93
C TYR A 182 8.00 4.47 15.22
N LYS A 183 9.19 4.31 14.65
CA LYS A 183 10.05 3.14 14.83
C LYS A 183 11.31 3.50 15.62
N ASP A 184 12.12 4.42 15.09
CA ASP A 184 13.37 4.86 15.69
C ASP A 184 13.76 6.26 15.19
N ARG A 185 14.73 6.90 15.86
CA ARG A 185 15.35 8.15 15.41
C ARG A 185 16.66 7.85 14.71
N VAL A 186 16.78 8.31 13.47
CA VAL A 186 17.95 8.09 12.61
C VAL A 186 19.03 9.11 12.88
N SER A 187 18.67 10.40 12.87
CA SER A 187 19.60 11.51 13.06
C SER A 187 18.99 12.57 13.95
N LYS A 188 19.87 13.23 14.69
CA LYS A 188 19.56 14.45 15.43
C LYS A 188 19.87 15.66 14.56
N ALA A 189 19.04 16.70 14.63
CA ALA A 189 19.36 18.01 14.06
C ALA A 189 20.61 18.63 14.67
#